data_AF-A0AAV2ZER5-F1
#
_entry.id   AF-A0AAV2ZER5-F1
#
_cell.length_a   1.000
_cell.length_b   1.000
_cell.length_c   1.000
_cell.angle_alpha   90.00
_cell.angle_beta   90.00
_cell.angle_gamma   90.00
#
_symmetry.space_group_name_H-M   'P 1'
#
loop_
_entity.id
_entity.type
_entity.pdbx_description
1 polymer ?
#
loop_
_entity_poly.entity_id
_entity_poly.type
_entity_poly.pdbx_seq_one_letter_code
_entity_poly.pdbx_strand_id
1 'polypeptide(L)'
;MNLFARNKKKLKGCHIVPEELSDPADPSHDAFALAMDRLPKDKAAFVATRRIARDQLMRRMEALILKEAELAAAHERFDHMRQQCLVEHERIADKLQEYEFLLDQAEERDQLMARTGGVRMTAAERERWEHTKNMVYGTLPQLLAKLEDSMESNTERIRQLKDRREEIRAQRLAVREEIATQEDEIAVALR
;
A
#
# COMPACT_ATOMS: atom_id res chain seq x y z
N MET A 1 -28.12 -22.69 73.71
CA MET A 1 -27.59 -21.54 72.95
C MET A 1 -26.63 -22.07 71.91
N ASN A 2 -26.86 -21.79 70.63
CA ASN A 2 -25.84 -21.57 69.59
C ASN A 2 -26.57 -21.15 68.31
N LEU A 3 -26.63 -19.83 68.12
CA LEU A 3 -26.82 -19.19 66.82
C LEU A 3 -25.52 -19.38 66.03
N PHE A 4 -25.58 -19.82 64.77
CA PHE A 4 -24.91 -19.15 63.66
C PHE A 4 -25.39 -19.75 62.33
N ALA A 5 -25.63 -18.83 61.41
CA ALA A 5 -26.40 -19.00 60.20
C ALA A 5 -25.67 -19.74 59.07
N ARG A 6 -26.51 -20.31 58.20
CA ARG A 6 -26.22 -20.73 56.83
C ARG A 6 -25.44 -19.65 56.06
N ASN A 7 -24.32 -20.04 55.44
CA ASN A 7 -23.94 -19.59 54.10
C ASN A 7 -22.78 -20.42 53.54
N LYS A 8 -23.09 -21.41 52.69
CA LYS A 8 -22.10 -22.04 51.80
C LYS A 8 -22.49 -21.68 50.37
N LYS A 9 -22.00 -20.54 49.89
CA LYS A 9 -21.96 -20.21 48.46
C LYS A 9 -21.14 -21.29 47.77
N LYS A 10 -21.78 -22.15 46.97
CA LYS A 10 -21.09 -23.07 46.06
C LYS A 10 -20.70 -22.28 44.82
N LEU A 11 -19.42 -21.92 44.72
CA LEU A 11 -18.79 -21.54 43.46
C LEU A 11 -18.84 -22.76 42.53
N LYS A 12 -19.67 -22.71 41.49
CA LYS A 12 -19.59 -23.61 40.35
C LYS A 12 -19.36 -22.76 39.10
N GLY A 13 -18.09 -22.67 38.72
CA GLY A 13 -17.62 -22.01 37.53
C GLY A 13 -16.32 -22.69 37.11
N CYS A 14 -16.43 -23.93 36.64
CA CYS A 14 -15.32 -24.60 36.00
C CYS A 14 -15.47 -24.34 34.49
N HIS A 15 -14.70 -23.37 33.98
CA HIS A 15 -14.39 -23.29 32.56
C HIS A 15 -13.42 -24.43 32.27
N ILE A 16 -13.91 -25.51 31.68
CA ILE A 16 -13.04 -26.49 31.02
C ILE A 16 -12.86 -25.95 29.61
N VAL A 17 -11.68 -25.42 29.34
CA VAL A 17 -11.20 -25.17 27.98
C VAL A 17 -10.62 -26.49 27.50
N PRO A 18 -11.16 -27.14 26.47
CA PRO A 18 -10.45 -28.24 25.81
C PRO A 18 -9.22 -27.64 25.14
N GLU A 19 -8.06 -28.01 25.65
CA GLU A 19 -6.75 -27.78 25.06
C GLU A 19 -6.63 -28.69 23.84
N GLU A 20 -7.03 -28.18 22.67
CA GLU A 20 -6.66 -28.66 21.33
C GLU A 20 -7.34 -27.73 20.29
N LEU A 21 -6.78 -26.54 20.13
CA LEU A 21 -7.00 -25.69 18.95
C LEU A 21 -5.62 -25.42 18.33
N SER A 22 -5.00 -26.51 17.90
CA SER A 22 -4.04 -26.48 16.80
C SER A 22 -4.83 -26.08 15.54
N ASP A 23 -4.29 -25.13 14.79
CA ASP A 23 -4.85 -24.52 13.57
C ASP A 23 -5.84 -25.41 12.80
N PRO A 24 -7.08 -24.95 12.52
CA PRO A 24 -7.89 -25.63 11.54
C PRO A 24 -7.39 -25.20 10.16
N ALA A 25 -6.61 -26.09 9.54
CA ALA A 25 -6.63 -26.24 8.10
C ALA A 25 -8.09 -26.25 7.61
N ASP A 26 -8.36 -25.52 6.52
CA ASP A 26 -9.65 -25.30 5.88
C ASP A 26 -10.77 -26.27 6.28
N PRO A 27 -11.81 -25.81 7.00
CA PRO A 27 -13.01 -26.62 7.14
C PRO A 27 -13.74 -26.56 5.80
N SER A 28 -13.54 -27.59 4.98
CA SER A 28 -14.34 -27.82 3.78
C SER A 28 -15.84 -27.74 4.11
N HIS A 29 -16.59 -27.17 3.17
CA HIS A 29 -18.03 -26.88 3.16
C HIS A 29 -18.95 -27.96 3.79
N ASP A 30 -18.52 -29.23 3.78
CA ASP A 30 -19.28 -30.39 4.27
C ASP A 30 -19.19 -30.60 5.78
N ALA A 31 -18.13 -30.13 6.44
CA ALA A 31 -17.89 -30.41 7.86
C ALA A 31 -18.91 -29.70 8.78
N PHE A 32 -19.36 -28.50 8.39
CA PHE A 32 -20.32 -27.72 9.15
C PHE A 32 -21.74 -28.33 9.07
N ALA A 33 -22.17 -28.75 7.88
CA ALA A 33 -23.47 -29.37 7.66
C ALA A 33 -23.59 -30.71 8.42
N LEU A 34 -22.52 -31.52 8.41
CA LEU A 34 -22.47 -32.81 9.12
C LEU A 34 -22.40 -32.67 10.64
N ALA A 35 -21.81 -31.59 11.17
CA ALA A 35 -21.75 -31.34 12.61
C ALA A 35 -23.11 -30.89 13.18
N MET A 36 -23.90 -30.17 12.39
CA MET A 36 -25.24 -29.72 12.78
C MET A 36 -26.26 -30.88 12.89
N ASP A 37 -26.06 -31.95 12.10
CA ASP A 37 -26.97 -33.10 12.06
C ASP A 37 -26.76 -34.11 13.21
N ARG A 38 -25.66 -33.96 13.98
CA ARG A 38 -25.25 -34.87 15.07
C ARG A 38 -25.48 -34.31 16.48
N LEU A 39 -26.21 -33.21 16.65
CA LEU A 39 -26.36 -32.56 17.95
C LEU A 39 -27.24 -33.34 18.96
N PRO A 40 -26.89 -33.35 20.26
CA PRO A 40 -27.68 -34.02 21.30
C PRO A 40 -29.07 -33.38 21.45
N LYS A 41 -30.07 -34.18 21.88
CA LYS A 41 -31.47 -33.78 22.16
C LYS A 41 -31.66 -32.69 23.24
N ASP A 42 -30.57 -32.18 23.81
CA ASP A 42 -30.60 -31.16 24.85
C ASP A 42 -30.62 -29.76 24.21
N LYS A 43 -31.81 -29.12 24.26
CA LYS A 43 -32.06 -27.81 23.66
C LYS A 43 -31.08 -26.74 24.15
N ALA A 44 -30.61 -26.83 25.40
CA ALA A 44 -29.66 -25.87 25.95
C ALA A 44 -28.27 -25.97 25.30
N ALA A 45 -27.80 -27.20 25.04
CA ALA A 45 -26.54 -27.45 24.34
C ALA A 45 -26.63 -27.00 22.86
N PHE A 46 -27.76 -27.26 22.20
CA PHE A 46 -28.01 -26.81 20.83
C PHE A 46 -27.97 -25.30 20.67
N VAL A 47 -28.62 -24.56 21.58
CA VAL A 47 -28.61 -23.09 21.57
C VAL A 47 -27.21 -22.53 21.84
N ALA A 48 -26.45 -23.13 22.75
CA ALA A 48 -25.08 -22.72 23.04
C ALA A 48 -24.14 -22.93 21.83
N THR A 49 -24.22 -24.07 21.15
CA THR A 49 -23.42 -24.35 19.95
C THR A 49 -23.76 -23.43 18.79
N ARG A 50 -25.06 -23.16 18.54
CA ARG A 50 -25.50 -22.21 17.51
C ARG A 50 -24.99 -20.79 17.78
N ARG A 51 -24.98 -20.38 19.06
CA ARG A 51 -24.44 -19.07 19.46
C ARG A 51 -22.93 -18.96 19.20
N ILE A 52 -22.16 -19.99 19.56
CA ILE A 52 -20.70 -20.01 19.32
C ILE A 52 -20.40 -19.95 17.83
N ALA A 53 -21.10 -20.74 17.01
CA ALA A 53 -20.93 -20.73 15.56
C ALA A 53 -21.24 -19.35 14.94
N ARG A 54 -22.34 -18.72 15.35
CA ARG A 54 -22.66 -17.35 14.92
C ARG A 54 -21.58 -16.35 15.32
N ASP A 55 -21.12 -16.40 16.57
CA ASP A 55 -20.10 -15.47 17.07
C ASP A 55 -18.76 -15.68 16.33
N GLN A 56 -18.45 -16.91 15.90
CA GLN A 56 -17.28 -17.19 15.04
C GLN A 56 -17.44 -16.61 13.63
N LEU A 57 -18.61 -16.78 12.99
CA LEU A 57 -18.88 -16.21 11.66
C LEU A 57 -18.79 -14.68 11.68
N MET A 58 -19.35 -14.04 12.72
CA MET A 58 -19.27 -12.59 12.88
C MET A 58 -17.82 -12.12 13.06
N ARG A 59 -17.00 -12.81 13.85
CA ARG A 59 -15.57 -12.46 14.00
C ARG A 59 -14.79 -12.60 12.69
N ARG A 60 -15.08 -13.63 11.90
CA ARG A 60 -14.45 -13.80 10.57
C ARG A 60 -14.83 -12.64 9.64
N MET A 61 -16.11 -12.28 9.63
CA MET A 61 -16.61 -11.13 8.87
C MET A 61 -15.92 -9.82 9.30
N GLU A 62 -15.85 -9.56 10.60
CA GLU A 62 -15.15 -8.38 11.16
C GLU A 62 -13.67 -8.34 10.72
N ALA A 63 -12.97 -9.48 10.76
CA ALA A 63 -11.59 -9.57 10.31
C ALA A 63 -11.43 -9.26 8.80
N LEU A 64 -12.33 -9.76 7.96
CA LEU A 64 -12.32 -9.47 6.52
C LEU A 64 -12.60 -7.99 6.23
N ILE A 65 -13.55 -7.37 6.94
CA ILE A 65 -13.85 -5.94 6.81
C ILE A 65 -12.65 -5.09 7.22
N LEU A 66 -11.98 -5.43 8.32
CA LEU A 66 -10.76 -4.74 8.76
C LEU A 66 -9.65 -4.87 7.71
N LYS A 67 -9.45 -6.07 7.16
CA LYS A 67 -8.48 -6.31 6.07
C LYS A 67 -8.82 -5.50 4.81
N GLU A 68 -10.09 -5.37 4.43
CA GLU A 68 -10.51 -4.53 3.29
C GLU A 68 -10.16 -3.07 3.53
N ALA A 69 -10.44 -2.56 4.74
CA ALA A 69 -10.14 -1.18 5.11
C ALA A 69 -8.62 -0.91 5.12
N GLU A 70 -7.81 -1.84 5.62
CA GLU A 70 -6.35 -1.73 5.60
C GLU A 70 -5.80 -1.71 4.17
N LEU A 71 -6.31 -2.57 3.30
CA LEU A 71 -5.94 -2.61 1.88
C LEU A 71 -6.41 -1.34 1.14
N ALA A 72 -7.58 -0.81 1.47
CA ALA A 72 -8.08 0.46 0.93
C ALA A 72 -7.15 1.62 1.32
N ALA A 73 -6.79 1.72 2.60
CA ALA A 73 -5.84 2.73 3.07
C ALA A 73 -4.45 2.56 2.45
N ALA A 74 -3.99 1.32 2.26
CA ALA A 74 -2.73 1.05 1.55
C ALA A 74 -2.79 1.52 0.09
N HIS A 75 -3.88 1.22 -0.62
CA HIS A 75 -4.09 1.64 -1.99
C HIS A 75 -4.04 3.18 -2.14
N GLU A 76 -4.67 3.92 -1.23
CA GLU A 76 -4.62 5.39 -1.20
C GLU A 76 -3.20 5.91 -0.97
N ARG A 77 -2.46 5.32 -0.03
CA ARG A 77 -1.04 5.69 0.21
C ARG A 77 -0.18 5.52 -1.04
N PHE A 78 -0.33 4.39 -1.75
CA PHE A 78 0.43 4.16 -2.98
C PHE A 78 0.02 5.12 -4.10
N ASP A 79 -1.25 5.49 -4.21
CA ASP A 79 -1.66 6.50 -5.20
C ASP A 79 -1.11 7.89 -4.87
N HIS A 80 -1.15 8.30 -3.60
CA HIS A 80 -0.54 9.55 -3.16
C HIS A 80 0.96 9.59 -3.44
N MET A 81 1.70 8.52 -3.09
CA MET A 81 3.13 8.42 -3.40
C MET A 81 3.40 8.50 -4.90
N ARG A 82 2.56 7.86 -5.73
CA ARG A 82 2.68 7.93 -7.19
C ARG A 82 2.48 9.37 -7.68
N GLN A 83 1.49 10.09 -7.16
CA GLN A 83 1.25 11.49 -7.52
C GLN A 83 2.45 12.37 -7.15
N GLN A 84 3.05 12.17 -5.97
CA GLN A 84 4.27 12.89 -5.57
C GLN A 84 5.43 12.60 -6.53
N CYS A 85 5.66 11.33 -6.89
CA CYS A 85 6.69 10.96 -7.86
C CYS A 85 6.45 11.59 -9.24
N LEU A 86 5.19 11.68 -9.70
CA LEU A 86 4.86 12.37 -10.95
C LEU A 86 5.20 13.85 -10.92
N VAL A 87 4.86 14.55 -9.82
CA VAL A 87 5.20 15.98 -9.64
C VAL A 87 6.73 16.18 -9.62
N GLU A 88 7.46 15.30 -8.94
CA GLU A 88 8.93 15.33 -8.95
C GLU A 88 9.50 15.07 -10.34
N HIS A 89 8.92 14.14 -11.10
CA HIS A 89 9.31 13.81 -12.46
C HIS A 89 9.10 15.00 -13.41
N GLU A 90 7.94 15.64 -13.35
CA GLU A 90 7.64 16.87 -14.12
C GLU A 90 8.66 17.97 -13.80
N ARG A 91 8.95 18.19 -12.51
CA ARG A 91 9.95 19.18 -12.09
C ARG A 91 11.36 18.88 -12.59
N ILE A 92 11.74 17.60 -12.69
CA ILE A 92 13.03 17.19 -13.25
C ILE A 92 13.04 17.46 -14.76
N ALA A 93 11.95 17.13 -15.47
CA ALA A 93 11.81 17.38 -16.90
C ALA A 93 11.91 18.88 -17.22
N ASP A 94 11.24 19.74 -16.45
CA ASP A 94 11.33 21.20 -16.60
C ASP A 94 12.78 21.69 -16.47
N LYS A 95 13.52 21.18 -15.47
CA LYS A 95 14.93 21.55 -15.27
C LYS A 95 15.85 21.03 -16.37
N LEU A 96 15.59 19.82 -16.88
CA LEU A 96 16.34 19.29 -18.02
C LEU A 96 16.17 20.21 -19.22
N GLN A 97 14.93 20.60 -19.53
CA GLN A 97 14.63 21.52 -20.61
C GLN A 97 15.30 22.89 -20.41
N GLU A 98 15.29 23.44 -19.19
CA GLU A 98 15.99 24.69 -18.87
C GLU A 98 17.50 24.58 -19.12
N TYR A 99 18.12 23.47 -18.74
CA TYR A 99 19.56 23.26 -18.90
C TYR A 99 19.96 22.95 -20.35
N GLU A 100 19.16 22.18 -21.09
CA GLU A 100 19.34 21.99 -22.52
C GLU A 100 19.26 23.33 -23.25
N PHE A 101 18.27 24.16 -22.92
CA PHE A 101 18.15 25.50 -23.50
C PHE A 101 19.36 26.40 -23.19
N LEU A 102 19.91 26.35 -21.97
CA LEU A 102 21.13 27.08 -21.64
C LEU A 102 22.35 26.58 -22.41
N LEU A 103 22.43 25.27 -22.66
CA LEU A 103 23.49 24.67 -23.46
C LEU A 103 23.39 25.14 -24.92
N ASP A 104 22.19 25.07 -25.51
CA ASP A 104 21.92 25.53 -26.88
C ASP A 104 22.27 27.02 -27.06
N GLN A 105 21.89 27.87 -26.09
CA GLN A 105 22.27 29.28 -26.12
C GLN A 105 23.78 29.50 -26.03
N ALA A 106 24.46 28.70 -25.20
CA ALA A 106 25.91 28.77 -25.09
C ALA A 106 26.58 28.36 -26.41
N GLU A 107 26.10 27.31 -27.05
CA GLU A 107 26.56 26.82 -28.36
C GLU A 107 26.30 27.84 -29.48
N GLU A 108 25.11 28.41 -29.56
CA GLU A 108 24.75 29.41 -30.57
C GLU A 108 25.66 30.64 -30.45
N ARG A 109 25.89 31.11 -29.22
CA ARG A 109 26.79 32.23 -28.95
C ARG A 109 28.23 31.91 -29.32
N ASP A 110 28.68 30.68 -29.09
CA ASP A 110 30.02 30.22 -29.46
C ASP A 110 30.20 30.15 -30.99
N GLN A 111 29.19 29.67 -31.71
CA GLN A 111 29.18 29.67 -33.17
C GLN A 111 29.18 31.09 -33.75
N LEU A 112 28.40 32.01 -33.16
CA LEU A 112 28.38 33.41 -33.55
C LEU A 112 29.76 34.07 -33.34
N MET A 113 30.42 33.76 -32.22
CA MET A 113 31.77 34.20 -31.91
C MET A 113 32.79 33.70 -32.92
N ALA A 114 32.73 32.41 -33.27
CA ALA A 114 33.60 31.81 -34.28
C ALA A 114 33.44 32.46 -35.67
N ARG A 115 32.20 32.77 -36.08
CA ARG A 115 31.91 33.41 -37.38
C ARG A 115 32.34 34.88 -37.44
N THR A 116 32.18 35.60 -36.34
CA THR A 116 32.47 37.05 -36.26
C THR A 116 33.90 37.34 -35.82
N GLY A 117 34.71 36.32 -35.53
CA GLY A 117 36.07 36.47 -35.01
C GLY A 117 36.15 37.22 -33.67
N GLY A 118 35.04 37.27 -32.91
CA GLY A 118 34.95 38.04 -31.67
C GLY A 118 35.13 39.57 -31.85
N VAL A 119 34.98 40.10 -33.07
CA VAL A 119 35.31 41.49 -33.45
C VAL A 119 34.51 42.55 -32.67
N ARG A 120 33.38 42.19 -32.08
CA ARG A 120 32.53 43.09 -31.27
C ARG A 120 32.77 43.05 -29.76
N MET A 121 33.64 42.16 -29.26
CA MET A 121 33.88 42.02 -27.82
C MET A 121 35.21 42.62 -27.39
N THR A 122 35.17 43.36 -26.30
CA THR A 122 36.37 43.81 -25.57
C THR A 122 37.14 42.61 -25.01
N ALA A 123 38.43 42.80 -24.73
CA ALA A 123 39.27 41.73 -24.17
C ALA A 123 38.70 41.17 -22.85
N ALA A 124 38.21 42.06 -21.97
CA ALA A 124 37.59 41.68 -20.70
C ALA A 124 36.28 40.89 -20.88
N GLU A 125 35.48 41.21 -21.90
CA GLU A 125 34.27 40.44 -22.20
C GLU A 125 34.62 39.04 -22.74
N ARG A 126 35.68 38.95 -23.53
CA ARG A 126 36.15 37.69 -24.12
C ARG A 126 36.67 36.74 -23.04
N GLU A 127 37.44 37.27 -22.08
CA GLU A 127 37.90 36.50 -20.91
C GLU A 127 36.75 36.01 -20.04
N ARG A 128 35.76 36.88 -19.76
CA ARG A 128 34.53 36.45 -19.05
C ARG A 128 33.78 35.36 -19.82
N TRP A 129 33.69 35.46 -21.14
CA TRP A 129 33.04 34.44 -21.97
C TRP A 129 33.76 33.11 -21.89
N GLU A 130 35.08 33.07 -22.05
CA GLU A 130 35.87 31.84 -21.94
C GLU A 130 35.74 31.21 -20.54
N HIS A 131 35.70 32.02 -19.49
CA HIS A 131 35.47 31.51 -18.13
C HIS A 131 34.08 30.87 -17.98
N THR A 132 33.02 31.58 -18.40
CA THR A 132 31.64 31.06 -18.36
C THR A 132 31.50 29.81 -19.22
N LYS A 133 32.10 29.81 -20.41
CA LYS A 133 32.12 28.68 -21.33
C LYS A 133 32.74 27.45 -20.67
N ASN A 134 33.95 27.56 -20.13
CA ASN A 134 34.62 26.44 -19.46
C ASN A 134 33.81 25.91 -18.27
N MET A 135 33.16 26.80 -17.52
CA MET A 135 32.26 26.41 -16.44
C MET A 135 31.02 25.67 -16.95
N VAL A 136 30.33 26.21 -17.95
CA VAL A 136 29.10 25.64 -18.51
C VAL A 136 29.38 24.29 -19.17
N TYR A 137 30.33 24.20 -20.09
CA TYR A 137 30.65 22.93 -20.78
C TYR A 137 31.26 21.89 -19.84
N GLY A 138 31.89 22.30 -18.73
CA GLY A 138 32.40 21.37 -17.73
C GLY A 138 31.33 20.84 -16.78
N THR A 139 30.40 21.70 -16.34
CA THR A 139 29.46 21.39 -15.25
C THR A 139 28.07 21.00 -15.73
N LEU A 140 27.55 21.66 -16.77
CA LEU A 140 26.18 21.47 -17.25
C LEU A 140 25.94 20.06 -17.80
N PRO A 141 26.85 19.43 -18.57
CA PRO A 141 26.68 18.03 -18.99
C PRO A 141 26.61 17.05 -17.80
N GLN A 142 27.38 17.30 -16.74
CA GLN A 142 27.34 16.47 -15.54
C GLN A 142 26.02 16.63 -14.77
N LEU A 143 25.45 17.85 -14.77
CA LEU A 143 24.15 18.11 -14.17
C LEU A 143 23.01 17.49 -14.98
N LEU A 144 23.07 17.59 -16.32
CA LEU A 144 22.12 16.94 -17.23
C LEU A 144 22.12 15.42 -17.01
N ALA A 145 23.29 14.78 -17.05
CA ALA A 145 23.41 13.34 -16.81
C ALA A 145 22.81 12.91 -15.46
N LYS A 146 23.08 13.68 -14.38
CA LYS A 146 22.48 13.41 -13.06
C LYS A 146 20.96 13.57 -13.03
N LEU A 147 20.42 14.53 -13.78
CA LEU A 147 18.98 14.74 -13.88
C LEU A 147 18.32 13.65 -14.71
N GLU A 148 18.96 13.20 -15.79
CA GLU A 148 18.52 12.04 -16.59
C GLU A 148 18.49 10.76 -15.74
N ASP A 149 19.56 10.47 -14.99
CA ASP A 149 19.60 9.34 -14.04
C ASP A 149 18.47 9.45 -13.00
N SER A 150 18.24 10.66 -12.49
CA SER A 150 17.15 10.92 -11.53
C SER A 150 15.78 10.72 -12.16
N MET A 151 15.61 11.09 -13.43
CA MET A 151 14.39 10.90 -14.19
C MET A 151 14.09 9.43 -14.40
N GLU A 152 15.09 8.64 -14.83
CA GLU A 152 14.97 7.19 -15.01
C GLU A 152 14.61 6.48 -13.69
N SER A 153 15.30 6.81 -12.61
CA SER A 153 15.02 6.30 -11.27
C SER A 153 13.58 6.60 -10.83
N ASN A 154 13.09 7.81 -11.10
CA ASN A 154 11.73 8.20 -10.76
C ASN A 154 10.69 7.48 -11.63
N THR A 155 10.95 7.30 -12.92
CA THR A 155 10.11 6.51 -13.82
C THR A 155 9.97 5.06 -13.33
N GLU A 156 11.07 4.45 -12.93
CA GLU A 156 11.07 3.10 -12.37
C GLU A 156 10.27 3.04 -11.06
N ARG A 157 10.44 4.02 -10.17
CA ARG A 157 9.64 4.12 -8.94
C ARG A 157 8.15 4.26 -9.23
N ILE A 158 7.76 5.08 -10.20
CA ILE A 158 6.36 5.23 -10.63
C ILE A 158 5.81 3.89 -11.14
N ARG A 159 6.61 3.13 -11.90
CA ARG A 159 6.23 1.80 -12.37
C ARG A 159 5.98 0.84 -11.20
N GLN A 160 6.94 0.73 -10.28
CA GLN A 160 6.80 -0.13 -9.09
C GLN A 160 5.57 0.22 -8.25
N LEU A 161 5.28 1.52 -8.08
CA LEU A 161 4.10 1.99 -7.36
C LEU A 161 2.80 1.61 -8.08
N LYS A 162 2.77 1.64 -9.42
CA LYS A 162 1.61 1.17 -10.21
C LYS A 162 1.40 -0.33 -10.04
N ASP A 163 2.47 -1.12 -10.16
CA ASP A 163 2.42 -2.57 -10.04
C ASP A 163 1.92 -2.98 -8.64
N ARG A 164 2.47 -2.36 -7.59
CA ARG A 164 2.04 -2.62 -6.21
C ARG A 164 0.58 -2.23 -5.96
N ARG A 165 0.11 -1.15 -6.59
CA ARG A 165 -1.27 -0.74 -6.48
C ARG A 165 -2.22 -1.73 -7.16
N GLU A 166 -1.82 -2.28 -8.31
CA GLU A 166 -2.61 -3.29 -9.00
C GLU A 166 -2.67 -4.60 -8.20
N GLU A 167 -1.57 -5.02 -7.57
CA GLU A 167 -1.59 -6.13 -6.60
C GLU A 167 -2.59 -5.89 -5.47
N ILE A 168 -2.57 -4.70 -4.85
CA ILE A 168 -3.51 -4.38 -3.77
C ILE A 168 -4.95 -4.34 -4.30
N ARG A 169 -5.17 -3.82 -5.50
CA ARG A 169 -6.49 -3.84 -6.14
C ARG A 169 -7.01 -5.27 -6.31
N ALA A 170 -6.17 -6.19 -6.77
CA ALA A 170 -6.52 -7.61 -6.90
C ALA A 170 -6.81 -8.25 -5.54
N GLN A 171 -6.00 -7.99 -4.52
CA GLN A 171 -6.24 -8.47 -3.16
C GLN A 171 -7.55 -7.95 -2.58
N ARG A 172 -7.89 -6.68 -2.84
CA ARG A 172 -9.18 -6.10 -2.41
C ARG A 172 -10.37 -6.78 -3.09
N LEU A 173 -10.24 -7.11 -4.38
CA LEU A 173 -11.28 -7.84 -5.09
C LEU A 173 -11.50 -9.21 -4.45
N ALA A 174 -10.43 -9.97 -4.21
CA ALA A 174 -10.50 -11.28 -3.56
C ALA A 174 -11.14 -11.19 -2.15
N VAL A 175 -10.73 -10.21 -1.32
CA VAL A 175 -11.33 -10.02 0.01
C VAL A 175 -12.81 -9.66 -0.07
N ARG A 176 -13.24 -8.90 -1.08
CA ARG A 176 -14.66 -8.58 -1.28
C ARG A 176 -15.48 -9.80 -1.71
N GLU A 177 -14.91 -10.67 -2.53
CA GLU A 177 -15.50 -11.97 -2.87
C GLU A 177 -15.62 -12.86 -1.63
N GLU A 178 -14.56 -12.93 -0.80
CA GLU A 178 -14.60 -13.62 0.49
C GLU A 178 -15.69 -13.06 1.42
N ILE A 179 -15.82 -11.73 1.52
CA ILE A 179 -16.91 -11.08 2.28
C ILE A 179 -18.27 -11.52 1.75
N ALA A 180 -18.50 -11.48 0.43
CA ALA A 180 -19.77 -11.89 -0.16
C ALA A 180 -20.11 -13.36 0.16
N THR A 181 -19.12 -14.27 0.06
CA THR A 181 -19.33 -15.67 0.45
C THR A 181 -19.65 -15.82 1.93
N GLN A 182 -19.00 -15.04 2.79
CA GLN A 182 -19.23 -15.08 4.24
C GLN A 182 -20.60 -14.48 4.62
N GLU A 183 -21.10 -13.49 3.86
CA GLU A 183 -22.45 -12.93 4.00
C GLU A 183 -23.51 -13.98 3.66
N ASP A 184 -23.32 -14.74 2.58
CA ASP A 184 -24.20 -15.85 2.19
C ASP A 184 -24.24 -16.95 3.26
N GLU A 185 -23.09 -17.33 3.84
CA GLU A 185 -23.03 -18.29 4.95
C GLU A 185 -23.82 -17.81 6.18
N ILE A 186 -23.67 -16.54 6.55
CA ILE A 186 -24.41 -15.94 7.66
C ILE A 186 -25.91 -15.95 7.36
N ALA A 187 -26.31 -15.61 6.14
CA ALA A 187 -27.71 -15.64 5.72
C ALA A 187 -28.31 -17.04 5.81
N VAL A 188 -27.57 -18.09 5.43
CA VAL A 188 -27.98 -19.50 5.59
C VAL A 188 -28.08 -19.87 7.08
N ALA A 189 -27.10 -19.50 7.91
CA ALA A 189 -27.09 -19.82 9.33
C ALA A 189 -28.20 -19.14 10.15
N LEU A 190 -28.71 -17.99 9.65
CA LEU A 190 -29.80 -17.23 10.26
C LEU A 190 -31.21 -17.72 9.84
N ARG A 191 -31.33 -18.54 8.79
CA ARG A 191 -32.58 -19.23 8.46
C ARG A 191 -32.90 -20.35 9.48
#